data_AF-A0A5N4DHM7-F1
#
_entry.id   AF-A0A5N4DHM7-F1
#
_cell.length_a   1.000
_cell.length_b   1.000
_cell.length_c   1.000
_cell.angle_alpha   90.00
_cell.angle_beta   90.00
_cell.angle_gamma   90.00
#
_symmetry.space_group_name_H-M   'P 1'
#
loop_
_entity.id
_entity.type
_entity.pdbx_description
1 polymer ?
#
loop_
_entity_poly.entity_id
_entity_poly.type
_entity_poly.pdbx_seq_one_letter_code
_entity_poly.pdbx_strand_id
1 'polypeptide(L)'
;MATAAAGALGLLWGWLWSERFWLPQNVSWADLEGPGDGYGYHGPGNILSVFPLAAGVFSVRLLFERFIAKPCALHVGIQDSGPYQAQPNAILEKVFISITKYPDDKRLEGLSKQLDWDIRKIQCWFRHRRNQDKPPTLTKFCESM
;
A
#
# COMPACT_ATOMS: atom_id res chain seq x y z
N MET A 1 9.77 -30.06 15.98
CA MET A 1 9.68 -29.32 14.70
C MET A 1 10.64 -28.11 14.64
N ALA A 2 10.90 -27.39 15.74
CA ALA A 2 11.82 -26.24 15.73
C ALA A 2 13.30 -26.58 15.45
N THR A 3 13.77 -27.77 15.84
CA THR A 3 15.17 -28.21 15.65
C THR A 3 15.52 -28.56 14.20
N ALA A 4 14.55 -29.11 13.44
CA ALA A 4 14.73 -29.41 12.02
C ALA A 4 14.78 -28.14 11.16
N ALA A 5 13.94 -27.15 11.50
CA ALA A 5 13.97 -25.84 10.85
C ALA A 5 15.27 -25.09 11.13
N ALA A 6 15.80 -25.14 12.36
CA ALA A 6 17.10 -24.56 12.69
C ALA A 6 18.26 -25.21 11.91
N GLY A 7 18.25 -26.54 11.74
CA GLY A 7 19.24 -27.26 10.94
C GLY A 7 19.17 -26.91 9.45
N ALA A 8 17.96 -26.84 8.88
CA ALA A 8 17.76 -26.44 7.48
C ALA A 8 18.18 -24.98 7.24
N LEU A 9 17.86 -24.06 8.16
CA LEU A 9 18.30 -22.67 8.09
C LEU A 9 19.82 -22.55 8.21
N GLY A 10 20.46 -23.36 9.06
CA GLY A 10 21.92 -23.41 9.18
C GLY A 10 22.62 -23.90 7.90
N LEU A 11 22.05 -24.92 7.23
CA LEU A 11 22.57 -25.43 5.96
C LEU A 11 22.39 -24.41 4.82
N LEU A 12 21.23 -23.77 4.74
CA LEU A 12 20.96 -22.70 3.77
C LEU A 12 21.86 -21.49 4.01
N TRP A 13 22.11 -21.15 5.28
CA TRP A 13 23.01 -20.08 5.66
C TRP A 13 24.46 -20.35 5.24
N GLY A 14 24.96 -21.54 5.54
CA GLY A 14 26.31 -21.96 5.14
C GLY A 14 26.48 -22.03 3.62
N TRP A 15 25.42 -22.40 2.89
CA TRP A 15 25.42 -22.37 1.42
C TRP A 15 25.40 -20.93 0.87
N LEU A 16 24.54 -20.07 1.41
CA LEU A 16 24.41 -18.67 1.00
C LEU A 16 25.70 -17.87 1.22
N TRP A 17 26.43 -18.15 2.30
CA TRP A 17 27.71 -17.51 2.62
C TRP A 17 28.94 -18.25 2.07
N SER A 18 28.75 -19.18 1.14
CA SER A 18 29.87 -19.87 0.50
C SER A 18 30.77 -18.91 -0.28
N GLU A 19 32.08 -19.03 -0.08
CA GLU A 19 33.11 -18.22 -0.74
C GLU A 19 32.99 -18.25 -2.26
N ARG A 20 32.55 -19.38 -2.83
CA ARG A 20 32.39 -19.58 -4.27
C ARG A 20 31.28 -18.76 -4.92
N PHE A 21 30.27 -18.35 -4.15
CA PHE A 21 29.16 -17.57 -4.68
C PHE A 21 29.49 -16.07 -4.72
N TRP A 22 30.22 -15.58 -3.72
CA TRP A 22 30.52 -14.16 -3.54
C TRP A 22 31.93 -13.74 -3.98
N LEU A 23 32.92 -14.63 -3.89
CA LEU A 23 34.33 -14.32 -4.15
C LEU A 23 34.89 -15.04 -5.39
N PRO A 24 35.89 -14.44 -6.08
CA PRO A 24 36.61 -15.10 -7.17
C PRO A 24 37.41 -16.32 -6.68
N GLN A 25 37.79 -17.19 -7.61
CA GLN A 25 38.72 -18.29 -7.32
C GLN A 25 40.03 -17.71 -6.75
N ASN A 26 40.41 -18.14 -5.54
CA ASN A 26 41.62 -17.75 -4.77
C ASN A 26 41.47 -16.61 -3.74
N VAL A 27 40.25 -16.19 -3.37
CA VAL A 27 40.06 -15.26 -2.24
C VAL A 27 39.09 -15.87 -1.24
N SER A 28 39.49 -15.90 0.04
CA SER A 28 38.65 -16.35 1.16
C SER A 28 38.14 -15.15 1.98
N TRP A 29 37.10 -15.38 2.79
CA TRP A 29 36.64 -14.34 3.72
C TRP A 29 37.72 -13.95 4.75
N ALA A 30 38.61 -14.88 5.08
CA ALA A 30 39.73 -14.67 6.00
C ALA A 30 40.81 -13.72 5.44
N ASP A 31 40.92 -13.61 4.10
CA ASP A 31 41.85 -12.66 3.46
C ASP A 31 41.31 -11.22 3.45
N LEU A 32 39.99 -11.07 3.60
CA LEU A 32 39.30 -9.77 3.70
C LEU A 32 39.23 -9.25 5.14
N GLU A 33 39.34 -10.13 6.14
CA GLU A 33 39.63 -9.77 7.53
C GLU A 33 41.09 -9.32 7.62
N GLY A 34 41.32 -8.06 7.27
CA GLY A 34 42.65 -7.45 7.34
C GLY A 34 43.31 -7.58 8.72
N PRO A 35 44.62 -7.31 8.83
CA PRO A 35 45.28 -7.18 10.12
C PRO A 35 44.51 -6.15 10.98
N GLY A 36 44.74 -6.13 12.30
CA GLY A 36 44.01 -5.27 13.24
C GLY A 36 44.28 -3.76 13.10
N ASP A 37 44.50 -3.23 11.91
CA ASP A 37 44.81 -1.84 11.58
C ASP A 37 43.56 -1.02 11.22
N GLY A 38 42.51 -1.11 12.05
CA GLY A 38 41.46 -0.07 12.19
C GLY A 38 40.55 0.23 10.97
N TYR A 39 40.89 -0.26 9.78
CA TYR A 39 40.15 -0.15 8.52
C TYR A 39 39.84 -1.55 7.98
N GLY A 40 39.34 -2.44 8.84
CA GLY A 40 38.89 -3.76 8.43
C GLY A 40 37.72 -3.65 7.46
N TYR A 41 37.82 -4.30 6.30
CA TYR A 41 36.70 -4.42 5.37
C TYR A 41 35.50 -5.06 6.07
N HIS A 42 34.31 -4.56 5.77
CA HIS A 42 33.08 -5.01 6.42
C HIS A 42 32.85 -6.50 6.12
N GLY A 43 33.02 -7.35 7.12
CA GLY A 43 32.77 -8.78 6.99
C GLY A 43 31.30 -9.09 6.63
N PRO A 44 31.00 -10.34 6.22
CA PRO A 44 29.67 -10.85 5.88
C PRO A 44 28.53 -10.40 6.79
N GLY A 45 28.77 -10.41 8.10
CA GLY A 45 27.79 -10.05 9.12
C GLY A 45 27.34 -8.59 9.06
N ASN A 46 28.21 -7.67 8.61
CA ASN A 46 27.87 -6.25 8.53
C ASN A 46 26.89 -5.96 7.39
N ILE A 47 26.92 -6.72 6.29
CA ILE A 47 25.93 -6.60 5.20
C ILE A 47 24.52 -6.89 5.74
N LEU A 48 24.42 -7.85 6.65
CA LEU A 48 23.15 -8.23 7.27
C LEU A 48 22.64 -7.17 8.24
N SER A 49 23.55 -6.41 8.88
CA SER A 49 23.20 -5.29 9.76
C SER A 49 22.55 -4.11 9.03
N VAL A 50 22.72 -4.02 7.71
CA VAL A 50 22.07 -2.99 6.87
C VAL A 50 20.56 -3.24 6.74
N PHE A 51 20.11 -4.51 6.75
CA PHE A 51 18.68 -4.84 6.65
C PHE A 51 17.82 -4.35 7.82
N PRO A 52 18.16 -4.59 9.10
CA PRO A 52 17.41 -4.04 10.22
C PRO A 52 17.51 -2.51 10.27
N LEU A 53 18.64 -1.92 9.85
CA LEU A 53 18.78 -0.47 9.73
C LEU A 53 17.80 0.11 8.69
N ALA A 54 17.75 -0.49 7.49
CA ALA A 54 16.82 -0.11 6.43
C ALA A 54 15.36 -0.30 6.85
N ALA A 55 15.05 -1.42 7.52
CA ALA A 55 13.73 -1.67 8.08
C ALA A 55 13.37 -0.64 9.16
N GLY A 56 14.34 -0.22 9.98
CA GLY A 56 14.19 0.85 10.96
C GLY A 56 13.85 2.19 10.31
N VAL A 57 14.63 2.62 9.31
CA VAL A 57 14.37 3.86 8.55
C VAL A 57 13.01 3.81 7.85
N PHE A 58 12.64 2.68 7.25
CA PHE A 58 11.35 2.51 6.61
C PHE A 58 10.19 2.52 7.61
N SER A 59 10.37 1.88 8.77
CA SER A 59 9.39 1.90 9.86
C SER A 59 9.22 3.31 10.41
N VAL A 60 10.32 4.05 10.62
CA VAL A 60 10.25 5.46 11.02
C VAL A 60 9.47 6.26 9.98
N ARG A 61 9.78 6.13 8.69
CA ARG A 61 9.03 6.81 7.62
C ARG A 61 7.53 6.49 7.66
N LEU A 62 7.18 5.21 7.76
CA LEU A 62 5.79 4.75 7.85
C LEU A 62 5.08 5.29 9.10
N LEU A 63 5.78 5.29 10.24
CA LEU A 63 5.25 5.81 11.49
C LEU A 63 5.03 7.32 11.39
N PHE A 64 5.97 8.08 10.82
CA PHE A 64 5.80 9.51 10.60
C PHE A 64 4.60 9.80 9.69
N GLU A 65 4.43 9.08 8.58
CA GLU A 65 3.26 9.23 7.71
C GLU A 65 1.96 8.87 8.45
N ARG A 66 1.95 7.78 9.22
CA ARG A 66 0.75 7.29 9.93
C ARG A 66 0.40 8.14 11.16
N PHE A 67 1.38 8.63 11.90
CA PHE A 67 1.22 9.33 13.18
C PHE A 67 1.31 10.85 13.07
N ILE A 68 1.83 11.41 11.98
CA ILE A 68 1.82 12.86 11.76
C ILE A 68 0.85 13.20 10.64
N ALA A 69 0.95 12.56 9.46
CA ALA A 69 0.08 12.95 8.33
C ALA A 69 -1.40 12.68 8.62
N LYS A 70 -1.76 11.58 9.30
CA LYS A 70 -3.16 11.29 9.67
C LYS A 70 -3.75 12.26 10.70
N PRO A 71 -3.15 12.50 11.88
CA PRO A 71 -3.71 13.48 12.80
C PRO A 71 -3.60 14.89 12.25
N CYS A 72 -2.59 15.26 11.46
CA CYS A 72 -2.57 16.54 10.76
C CYS A 72 -3.72 16.66 9.77
N ALA A 73 -4.04 15.63 8.98
CA ALA A 73 -5.20 15.63 8.07
C ALA A 73 -6.52 15.80 8.83
N LEU A 74 -6.66 15.16 9.99
CA LEU A 74 -7.83 15.32 10.86
C LEU A 74 -7.90 16.72 11.50
N HIS A 75 -6.78 17.29 11.94
CA HIS A 75 -6.71 18.65 12.50
C HIS A 75 -6.96 19.74 11.45
N VAL A 76 -6.57 19.50 10.19
CA VAL A 76 -6.88 20.37 9.04
C VAL A 76 -8.36 20.27 8.64
N GLY A 77 -9.14 19.38 9.28
CA GLY A 77 -10.57 19.25 9.04
C GLY A 77 -10.91 18.54 7.74
N ILE A 78 -9.97 17.77 7.17
CA ILE A 78 -10.27 16.81 6.11
C ILE A 78 -11.06 15.70 6.79
N GLN A 79 -12.39 15.84 6.79
CA GLN A 79 -13.27 14.82 7.33
C GLN A 79 -12.98 13.51 6.60
N ASP A 80 -12.61 12.49 7.37
CA ASP A 80 -12.63 11.07 6.99
C ASP A 80 -14.07 10.55 6.80
N SER A 81 -15.00 11.47 6.53
CA SER A 81 -16.28 11.15 5.93
C SER A 81 -15.96 10.65 4.53
N GLY A 82 -15.76 9.34 4.40
CA GLY A 82 -15.78 8.66 3.12
C GLY A 82 -16.94 9.19 2.26
N PRO A 83 -16.81 9.15 0.93
CA PRO A 83 -17.73 9.85 0.05
C PRO A 83 -19.18 9.52 0.42
N TYR A 84 -19.97 10.57 0.67
CA TYR A 84 -21.36 10.46 1.15
C TYR A 84 -22.08 9.37 0.38
N GLN A 85 -22.58 8.35 1.12
CA GLN A 85 -23.08 7.17 0.47
C GLN A 85 -24.37 7.51 -0.30
N ALA A 86 -24.36 7.34 -1.63
CA ALA A 86 -25.56 7.49 -2.44
C ALA A 86 -26.61 6.52 -1.92
N GLN A 87 -27.89 6.93 -1.90
CA GLN A 87 -28.97 6.11 -1.32
C GLN A 87 -28.92 4.69 -1.91
N PRO A 88 -28.88 3.62 -1.10
CA PRO A 88 -28.70 2.26 -1.61
C PRO A 88 -29.91 1.87 -2.45
N ASN A 89 -29.73 1.75 -3.76
CA ASN A 89 -30.81 1.40 -4.68
C ASN A 89 -30.30 0.41 -5.73
N ALA A 90 -30.71 -0.86 -5.58
CA ALA A 90 -30.23 -1.95 -6.41
C ALA A 90 -30.59 -1.79 -7.90
N ILE A 91 -31.67 -1.09 -8.22
CA ILE A 91 -32.09 -0.85 -9.61
C ILE A 91 -31.15 0.18 -10.26
N LEU A 92 -30.92 1.31 -9.60
CA LEU A 92 -30.01 2.35 -10.08
C LEU A 92 -28.56 1.86 -10.14
N GLU A 93 -28.12 1.06 -9.16
CA GLU A 93 -26.78 0.47 -9.14
C GLU A 93 -26.58 -0.51 -10.30
N LYS A 94 -27.56 -1.39 -10.56
CA LYS A 94 -27.52 -2.27 -11.74
C LYS A 94 -27.40 -1.46 -13.02
N VAL A 95 -28.23 -0.43 -13.21
CA VAL A 95 -28.19 0.43 -14.40
C VAL A 95 -26.84 1.14 -14.53
N PHE A 96 -26.28 1.63 -13.43
CA PHE A 96 -24.99 2.33 -13.41
C PHE A 96 -23.83 1.42 -13.81
N ILE A 97 -23.80 0.18 -13.31
CA ILE A 97 -22.73 -0.79 -13.56
C ILE A 97 -22.89 -1.45 -14.94
N SER A 98 -24.10 -1.88 -15.31
CA SER A 98 -24.32 -2.74 -16.48
C SER A 98 -24.75 -2.01 -17.74
N ILE A 99 -25.28 -0.79 -17.63
CA ILE A 99 -25.87 -0.08 -18.78
C ILE A 99 -25.10 1.19 -19.11
N THR A 100 -25.09 2.18 -18.21
CA THR A 100 -24.45 3.48 -18.47
C THR A 100 -24.19 4.27 -17.20
N LYS A 101 -23.05 4.98 -17.19
CA LYS A 101 -22.69 5.97 -16.17
C LYS A 101 -23.38 7.33 -16.37
N TYR A 102 -23.88 7.58 -17.58
CA TYR A 102 -24.55 8.82 -18.00
C TYR A 102 -25.88 8.47 -18.68
N PRO A 103 -26.98 8.37 -17.92
CA PRO A 103 -28.29 8.06 -18.49
C PRO A 103 -28.89 9.25 -19.26
N ASP A 104 -29.44 8.99 -20.44
CA ASP A 104 -30.21 9.96 -21.23
C ASP A 104 -31.59 10.26 -20.61
N ASP A 105 -32.19 11.39 -20.96
CA ASP A 105 -33.48 11.86 -20.41
C ASP A 105 -34.61 10.82 -20.56
N LYS A 106 -34.72 10.16 -21.71
CA LYS A 106 -35.71 9.09 -21.95
C LYS A 106 -35.57 7.92 -20.96
N ARG A 107 -34.34 7.59 -20.58
CA ARG A 107 -34.06 6.52 -19.61
C ARG A 107 -34.34 6.98 -18.18
N LEU A 108 -34.05 8.24 -17.86
CA LEU A 108 -34.40 8.83 -16.57
C LEU A 108 -35.90 8.80 -16.32
N GLU A 109 -36.72 9.09 -17.34
CA GLU A 109 -38.18 8.97 -17.24
C GLU A 109 -38.64 7.52 -17.00
N GLY A 110 -38.03 6.56 -17.68
CA GLY A 110 -38.30 5.13 -17.45
C GLY A 110 -37.95 4.69 -16.01
N LEU A 111 -36.79 5.14 -15.51
CA LEU A 111 -36.37 4.89 -14.14
C LEU A 111 -37.27 5.60 -13.12
N SER A 112 -37.67 6.83 -13.41
CA SER A 112 -38.60 7.62 -12.57
C SER A 112 -39.91 6.87 -12.38
N LYS A 113 -40.49 6.32 -13.45
CA LYS A 113 -41.72 5.52 -13.39
C LYS A 113 -41.56 4.18 -12.66
N GLN A 114 -40.38 3.56 -12.74
CA GLN A 114 -40.12 2.28 -12.08
C GLN A 114 -39.88 2.43 -10.57
N LEU A 115 -39.32 3.55 -10.15
CA LEU A 115 -38.87 3.82 -8.79
C LEU A 115 -39.75 4.82 -8.03
N ASP A 116 -40.73 5.43 -8.69
CA ASP A 116 -41.51 6.58 -8.19
C ASP A 116 -40.63 7.70 -7.65
N TRP A 117 -39.52 7.97 -8.33
CA TRP A 117 -38.57 9.03 -7.96
C TRP A 117 -38.61 10.17 -8.96
N ASP A 118 -38.43 11.39 -8.45
CA ASP A 118 -38.20 12.56 -9.31
C ASP A 118 -36.90 12.38 -10.13
N ILE A 119 -36.95 12.76 -11.40
CA ILE A 119 -35.82 12.81 -12.33
C ILE A 119 -34.64 13.54 -11.69
N ARG A 120 -34.88 14.67 -10.99
CA ARG A 120 -33.82 15.42 -10.31
C ARG A 120 -33.12 14.61 -9.22
N LYS A 121 -33.89 13.80 -8.48
CA LYS A 121 -33.37 12.93 -7.43
C LYS A 121 -32.48 11.82 -8.02
N ILE A 122 -32.90 11.24 -9.14
CA ILE A 122 -32.13 10.24 -9.89
C ILE A 122 -30.84 10.87 -10.43
N GLN A 123 -30.89 12.04 -11.05
CA GLN A 123 -29.68 12.75 -11.54
C GLN A 123 -28.69 13.08 -10.41
N CYS A 124 -29.19 13.58 -9.27
CA CYS A 124 -28.38 13.82 -8.08
C CYS A 124 -27.73 12.54 -7.56
N TRP A 125 -28.45 11.41 -7.60
CA TRP A 125 -27.92 10.10 -7.24
C TRP A 125 -26.78 9.67 -8.17
N PHE A 126 -26.96 9.74 -9.50
CA PHE A 126 -25.91 9.43 -10.47
C PHE A 126 -24.68 10.35 -10.32
N ARG A 127 -24.88 11.62 -9.96
CA ARG A 127 -23.78 12.54 -9.66
C ARG A 127 -23.04 12.13 -8.37
N HIS A 128 -23.77 11.80 -7.31
CA HIS A 128 -23.17 11.32 -6.06
C HIS A 128 -22.40 10.02 -6.27
N ARG A 129 -23.01 9.02 -6.92
CA ARG A 129 -22.43 7.71 -7.20
C ARG A 129 -21.10 7.79 -7.96
N ARG A 130 -20.99 8.68 -8.94
CA ARG A 130 -19.74 8.96 -9.68
C ARG A 130 -18.67 9.65 -8.83
N ASN A 131 -19.08 10.46 -7.84
CA ASN A 131 -18.15 11.07 -6.91
C ASN A 131 -17.68 10.09 -5.81
N GLN A 132 -18.40 8.99 -5.58
CA GLN A 132 -17.95 7.92 -4.67
C GLN A 132 -16.80 7.10 -5.23
N ASP A 133 -16.74 6.90 -6.54
CA ASP A 133 -15.63 6.18 -7.18
C ASP A 133 -14.31 6.98 -7.13
N LYS A 134 -14.33 8.24 -6.67
CA LYS A 134 -13.13 9.05 -6.54
C LYS A 134 -12.43 8.71 -5.23
N PRO A 135 -11.11 8.41 -5.25
CA PRO A 135 -10.38 8.13 -4.03
C PRO A 135 -10.46 9.35 -3.09
N PRO A 136 -10.66 9.13 -1.78
CA PRO A 136 -10.87 10.21 -0.83
C PRO A 136 -9.66 11.14 -0.83
N THR A 137 -9.92 12.43 -0.62
CA THR A 137 -8.89 13.48 -0.58
C THR A 137 -7.82 13.21 0.47
N LEU A 138 -8.17 12.49 1.55
CA LEU A 138 -7.23 12.05 2.59
C LEU A 138 -6.21 11.05 2.02
N THR A 139 -6.64 10.07 1.22
CA THR A 139 -5.72 9.12 0.56
C THR A 139 -4.79 9.86 -0.40
N LYS A 140 -5.32 10.78 -1.20
CA LYS A 140 -4.48 11.60 -2.09
C LYS A 140 -3.47 12.48 -1.34
N PHE A 141 -3.85 13.00 -0.18
CA PHE A 141 -2.99 13.83 0.65
C PHE A 141 -1.87 13.01 1.28
N CYS A 142 -2.17 11.84 1.84
CA CYS A 142 -1.15 10.92 2.35
C CYS A 142 -0.21 10.41 1.24
N GLU A 143 -0.72 10.15 0.03
CA GLU A 143 0.11 9.76 -1.11
C GLU A 143 1.07 10.87 -1.58
N SER A 144 0.76 12.13 -1.29
CA SER A 144 1.55 13.29 -1.71
C SER A 144 2.55 13.78 -0.64
N MET A 145 2.54 13.19 0.57
CA MET A 145 3.39 13.58 1.70
C MET A 145 4.56 12.61 1.93
#